data_AF-A0A4S4CLY8-F1
#
_entry.id   AF-A0A4S4CLY8-F1
#
_cell.length_a   1.000
_cell.length_b   1.000
_cell.length_c   1.000
_cell.angle_alpha   90.00
_cell.angle_beta   90.00
_cell.angle_gamma   90.00
#
_symmetry.space_group_name_H-M   'P 1'
#
loop_
_entity.id
_entity.type
_entity.pdbx_description
1 polymer ?
#
loop_
_entity_poly.entity_id
_entity_poly.type
_entity_poly.pdbx_seq_one_letter_code
_entity_poly.pdbx_strand_id
1 'polypeptide(L)' 'MNARHHDLMTGLLDLRLARTANDAAGSAKAQARFDTLMAALGIYAAAHLHAHGTRPWPQGDWS' A
#
# COMPACT_ATOMS: atom_id res chain seq x y z
N MET A 1 -12.08 -0.93 -4.18
CA MET A 1 -10.92 -1.31 -3.33
C MET A 1 -9.76 -1.89 -4.14
N ASN A 2 -9.95 -2.26 -5.42
CA ASN A 2 -8.89 -2.80 -6.29
C ASN A 2 -7.77 -1.82 -6.63
N ALA A 3 -8.05 -0.51 -6.72
CA ALA A 3 -7.04 0.49 -7.12
C ALA A 3 -5.91 0.66 -6.08
N ARG A 4 -6.21 0.75 -4.78
CA ARG A 4 -5.17 0.90 -3.73
C ARG A 4 -4.32 -0.36 -3.57
N HIS A 5 -4.94 -1.54 -3.73
CA HIS A 5 -4.23 -2.82 -3.67
C HIS A 5 -3.31 -2.98 -4.89
N HIS A 6 -3.82 -2.60 -6.06
CA HIS A 6 -3.03 -2.52 -7.30
C HIS A 6 -1.85 -1.55 -7.14
N ASP A 7 -2.06 -0.34 -6.62
CA ASP A 7 -0.99 0.65 -6.39
C ASP A 7 0.09 0.14 -5.44
N LEU A 8 -0.29 -0.61 -4.40
CA LEU A 8 0.65 -1.22 -3.45
C LEU A 8 1.49 -2.32 -4.12
N MET A 9 0.85 -3.16 -4.94
CA MET A 9 1.54 -4.20 -5.71
C MET A 9 2.46 -3.62 -6.78
N THR A 10 2.04 -2.54 -7.46
CA THR A 10 2.89 -1.80 -8.41
C THR A 10 4.10 -1.19 -7.70
N GLY A 11 3.90 -0.56 -6.54
CA GLY A 11 5.01 0.00 -5.76
C GLY A 11 6.04 -1.05 -5.32
N LEU A 12 5.58 -2.25 -4.93
CA LEU A 12 6.46 -3.39 -4.60
C LEU A 12 7.25 -3.90 -5.81
N LEU A 13 6.61 -3.97 -6.97
CA LEU A 13 7.25 -4.40 -8.21
C LEU A 13 8.31 -3.39 -8.66
N ASP A 14 7.99 -2.09 -8.64
CA ASP A 14 8.92 -1.00 -9.00
C ASP A 14 10.16 -1.01 -8.10
N LEU A 15 9.97 -1.18 -6.79
CA LEU A 15 11.07 -1.29 -5.83
C LEU A 15 11.95 -2.51 -6.12
N ARG A 16 11.35 -3.66 -6.42
CA ARG A 16 12.08 -4.88 -6.76
C ARG A 16 12.90 -4.69 -8.04
N LEU A 17 12.31 -4.11 -9.08
CA LEU A 17 12.98 -3.86 -10.36
C LEU A 17 14.16 -2.88 -10.21
N ALA A 18 13.97 -1.77 -9.48
CA ALA A 18 15.02 -0.79 -9.24
C ALA A 18 16.20 -1.39 -8.47
N ARG A 19 15.93 -2.24 -7.47
CA ARG A 19 16.97 -2.97 -6.72
C ARG A 19 17.73 -3.96 -7.62
N THR A 20 17.04 -4.70 -8.47
CA THR A 20 17.70 -5.63 -9.40
C THR A 20 18.53 -4.92 -10.47
N ALA A 21 18.15 -3.70 -10.86
CA ALA A 21 18.89 -2.87 -11.80
C ALA A 21 20.09 -2.15 -11.17
N ASN A 22 20.32 -2.31 -9.85
CA ASN A 22 21.30 -1.55 -9.06
C ASN A 22 21.15 -0.01 -9.20
N ASP A 23 19.92 0.45 -9.50
CA ASP A 23 19.60 1.87 -9.58
C ASP A 23 19.27 2.38 -8.17
N ALA A 24 20.26 3.00 -7.54
CA ALA A 24 20.14 3.54 -6.18
C ALA A 24 19.09 4.67 -6.11
N ALA A 25 18.99 5.52 -7.13
CA ALA A 25 18.04 6.63 -7.15
C ALA A 25 16.61 6.13 -7.35
N GLY A 26 16.41 5.20 -8.29
CA GLY A 26 15.14 4.50 -8.48
C GLY A 26 14.69 3.75 -7.24
N SER A 27 15.62 3.06 -6.56
CA SER A 27 15.34 2.31 -5.34
C SER A 27 14.92 3.22 -4.18
N ALA A 28 15.62 4.35 -3.98
CA ALA A 28 15.27 5.32 -2.94
C ALA A 28 13.89 5.94 -3.17
N LYS A 29 13.58 6.29 -4.43
CA LYS A 29 12.28 6.85 -4.82
C LYS A 29 11.15 5.83 -4.61
N ALA A 30 11.35 4.59 -5.04
CA ALA A 30 10.36 3.53 -4.88
C ALA A 30 10.13 3.19 -3.39
N GLN A 31 11.20 3.19 -2.58
CA GLN A 31 11.11 2.97 -1.14
C GLN A 31 10.29 4.07 -0.47
N ALA A 32 10.57 5.34 -0.76
CA ALA A 32 9.81 6.46 -0.21
C ALA A 32 8.31 6.40 -0.56
N ARG A 33 7.98 5.99 -1.79
CA ARG A 33 6.59 5.78 -2.22
C ARG A 33 5.93 4.64 -1.43
N PHE A 34 6.63 3.52 -1.26
CA PHE A 34 6.14 2.38 -0.49
C PHE A 34 5.87 2.76 0.97
N ASP A 35 6.81 3.45 1.61
CA ASP A 35 6.69 3.90 3.00
C ASP A 35 5.48 4.84 3.19
N THR A 36 5.24 5.73 2.22
CA THR A 36 4.07 6.61 2.21
C THR A 36 2.76 5.83 2.14
N LEU A 37 2.67 4.82 1.27
CA LEU A 37 1.48 3.97 1.15
C LEU A 37 1.22 3.17 2.43
N MET A 38 2.27 2.64 3.05
CA MET A 38 2.17 1.91 4.31
C MET A 38 1.71 2.81 5.45
N ALA A 39 2.21 4.05 5.54
CA ALA A 39 1.75 5.03 6.51
C ALA A 39 0.26 5.37 6.32
N ALA A 40 -0.17 5.62 5.07
CA ALA A 40 -1.57 5.90 4.77
C ALA A 40 -2.49 4.71 5.11
N LEU A 41 -2.04 3.48 4.86
CA LEU A 41 -2.76 2.27 5.22
C LEU A 41 -2.89 2.13 6.75
N GLY A 42 -1.82 2.42 7.50
CA GLY A 42 -1.84 2.42 8.96
C GLY A 42 -2.82 3.44 9.54
N ILE A 43 -2.82 4.67 9.03
CA ILE A 43 -3.77 5.73 9.43
C ILE A 43 -5.21 5.27 9.16
N TYR A 44 -5.46 4.71 7.98
CA TYR A 44 -6.79 4.22 7.61
C TYR A 44 -7.25 3.05 8.49
N ALA A 45 -6.38 2.09 8.77
CA ALA A 45 -6.68 0.96 9.65
C ALA A 45 -6.99 1.43 11.07
N ALA A 46 -6.23 2.39 11.61
CA ALA A 46 -6.48 2.98 12.92
C ALA A 46 -7.83 3.75 12.95
N ALA A 47 -8.11 4.55 11.92
CA ALA A 47 -9.37 5.28 11.80
C ALA A 47 -10.58 4.34 11.72
N HIS A 48 -10.48 3.24 10.98
CA HIS A 48 -11.56 2.26 10.92
C HIS A 48 -11.72 1.48 12.22
N LEU A 49 -10.62 1.10 12.87
CA LEU A 49 -10.70 0.48 14.20
C LEU A 49 -11.42 1.40 15.18
N HIS A 50 -11.15 2.72 15.12
CA HIS A 50 -11.84 3.71 15.94
C HIS A 50 -13.32 3.83 15.59
N ALA A 51 -13.68 3.89 14.30
CA ALA A 51 -15.06 4.09 13.86
C ALA A 51 -15.94 2.83 13.87
N HIS A 52 -15.34 1.65 13.71
CA HIS A 52 -16.05 0.40 13.44
C HIS A 52 -15.59 -0.76 14.33
N GLY A 53 -14.64 -0.55 15.24
CA GLY A 53 -14.12 -1.59 16.12
C GLY A 53 -13.44 -2.71 15.33
N THR A 54 -13.62 -3.95 15.78
CA THR A 54 -13.08 -5.16 15.13
C THR A 54 -13.95 -5.64 13.96
N ARG A 55 -14.99 -4.87 13.57
CA ARG A 55 -15.87 -5.26 12.48
C ARG A 55 -15.03 -5.50 11.22
N PRO A 56 -15.08 -6.71 10.65
CA PRO A 56 -14.31 -7.02 9.45
C PRO A 56 -14.72 -6.05 8.34
N TRP A 57 -13.78 -5.81 7.44
CA TRP A 57 -14.03 -4.93 6.31
C TRP A 57 -15.30 -5.34 5.58
N PRO A 58 -16.14 -4.39 5.12
CA PRO A 58 -17.21 -4.73 4.21
C PRO A 58 -16.57 -5.37 2.97
N GLN A 59 -16.64 -6.71 2.92
CA GLN A 59 -16.42 -7.49 1.72
C GLN A 59 -17.57 -7.06 0.81
N GLY A 60 -17.27 -6.34 -0.27
CA GLY A 60 -18.32 -5.87 -1.15
C GLY A 60 -19.14 -7.06 -1.64
N ASP A 61 -20.43 -7.10 -1.28
CA ASP A 61 -21.41 -7.94 -1.96
C ASP A 61 -21.55 -7.39 -3.38
N TRP A 62 -20.80 -7.97 -4.31
CA TRP A 62 -20.97 -7.75 -5.73
C TRP A 62 -21.89 -8.84 -6.26
N SER A 63 -23.20 -8.63 -6.10
CA SER A 63 -24.24 -9.27 -6.91
C SER A 63 -24.56 -8.39 -8.12
#